data_AF-A0A1X2FK99-F1
#
_entry.id   AF-A0A1X2FK99-F1
#
_cell.length_a   1.000
_cell.length_b   1.000
_cell.length_c   1.000
_cell.angle_alpha   90.00
_cell.angle_beta   90.00
_cell.angle_gamma   90.00
#
_symmetry.space_group_name_H-M   'P 1'
#
loop_
_entity.id
_entity.type
_entity.pdbx_description
1 polymer ?
#
loop_
_entity_poly.entity_id
_entity_poly.type
_entity_poly.pdbx_seq_one_letter_code
_entity_poly.pdbx_strand_id
1 'polypeptide(L)'
;MRIRTATLMTATAMALAPLAMAPTANAEICAGAGGRHFAAGGCTNVAGDIASGAAIAASHVPYVPGEIPCYTVEGVPYFTPPGDPC
;
A
#
# COMPACT_ATOMS: atom_id res chain seq x y z
N MET A 1 -27.78 35.32 -17.36
CA MET A 1 -26.90 34.13 -17.47
C MET A 1 -26.11 33.81 -16.19
N ARG A 2 -25.67 34.81 -15.40
CA ARG A 2 -24.86 34.61 -14.17
C ARG A 2 -25.52 33.80 -13.02
N ILE A 3 -26.85 33.83 -12.90
CA ILE A 3 -27.56 33.07 -11.84
C ILE A 3 -27.55 31.56 -12.12
N ARG A 4 -27.59 31.14 -13.39
CA ARG A 4 -27.60 29.72 -13.78
C ARG A 4 -26.26 29.03 -13.59
N THR A 5 -25.16 29.78 -13.74
CA THR A 5 -23.80 29.28 -13.47
C THR A 5 -23.55 29.10 -11.98
N ALA A 6 -24.10 29.99 -11.15
CA ALA A 6 -23.97 29.90 -9.69
C ALA A 6 -24.71 28.68 -9.11
N THR A 7 -25.91 28.38 -9.64
CA THR A 7 -26.65 27.16 -9.26
C THR A 7 -25.98 25.89 -9.74
N LEU A 8 -25.34 25.91 -10.92
CA LEU A 8 -24.57 24.76 -11.41
C LEU A 8 -23.36 24.46 -10.51
N MET A 9 -22.59 25.48 -10.14
CA MET A 9 -21.41 25.31 -9.27
C MET A 9 -21.78 24.79 -7.88
N THR A 10 -22.86 25.31 -7.29
CA THR A 10 -23.34 24.83 -5.98
C THR A 10 -23.89 23.40 -6.05
N ALA A 11 -24.63 23.05 -7.11
CA ALA A 11 -25.10 21.68 -7.33
C ALA A 11 -23.93 20.69 -7.51
N THR A 12 -22.92 21.06 -8.31
CA THR A 12 -21.72 20.22 -8.48
C THR A 12 -20.93 20.08 -7.19
N ALA A 13 -20.81 21.16 -6.40
CA ALA A 13 -20.12 21.11 -5.12
C ALA A 13 -20.83 20.17 -4.13
N MET A 14 -22.17 20.22 -4.04
CA MET A 14 -22.94 19.30 -3.19
C MET A 14 -22.89 17.85 -3.69
N ALA A 15 -22.88 17.62 -5.01
CA ALA A 15 -22.79 16.28 -5.58
C ALA A 15 -21.40 15.65 -5.37
N LEU A 16 -20.34 16.46 -5.35
CA LEU A 16 -18.97 16.00 -5.17
C LEU A 16 -18.51 16.04 -3.70
N ALA A 17 -19.25 16.71 -2.81
CA ALA A 17 -18.96 16.73 -1.38
C ALA A 17 -18.76 15.33 -0.76
N PRO A 18 -19.59 14.31 -1.04
CA PRO A 18 -19.37 12.98 -0.49
C PRO A 18 -18.15 12.25 -1.06
N LEU A 19 -17.61 12.65 -2.22
CA LEU A 19 -16.39 12.06 -2.79
C LEU A 19 -15.13 12.55 -2.07
N ALA A 20 -15.14 13.75 -1.49
CA ALA A 20 -14.05 14.26 -0.66
C ALA A 20 -14.01 13.56 0.72
N MET A 21 -15.14 13.04 1.17
CA MET A 21 -15.29 12.32 2.45
C MET A 21 -15.49 10.81 2.25
N ALA A 22 -15.33 10.32 1.02
CA ALA A 22 -15.43 8.90 0.76
C ALA A 22 -14.26 8.23 1.49
N PRO A 23 -14.52 7.21 2.33
CA PRO A 23 -13.46 6.35 2.81
C PRO A 23 -12.76 5.80 1.58
N THR A 24 -11.44 5.98 1.50
CA THR A 24 -10.66 5.27 0.48
C THR A 24 -10.88 3.78 0.72
N ALA A 25 -11.55 3.10 -0.21
CA ALA A 25 -11.70 1.65 -0.14
C ALA A 25 -10.34 1.05 -0.49
N ASN A 26 -9.49 0.89 0.51
CA ASN A 26 -8.24 0.17 0.34
C ASN A 26 -8.48 -1.32 0.63
N ALA A 27 -7.63 -2.16 0.09
CA ALA A 27 -7.64 -3.59 0.42
C ALA A 27 -6.82 -3.79 1.70
N GLU A 28 -7.42 -3.54 2.86
CA GLU A 28 -6.79 -3.88 4.14
C GLU A 28 -6.83 -5.38 4.41
N ILE A 29 -5.69 -5.94 4.85
CA ILE A 29 -5.64 -7.30 5.39
C ILE A 29 -5.69 -7.20 6.91
N CYS A 30 -6.75 -7.75 7.50
CA CYS A 30 -6.96 -7.75 8.94
C CYS A 30 -6.57 -9.10 9.55
N ALA A 31 -5.82 -9.07 10.64
CA ALA A 31 -5.47 -10.26 11.41
C ALA A 31 -5.47 -9.94 12.91
N GLY A 32 -5.81 -10.94 13.71
CA GLY A 32 -5.79 -10.84 15.16
C GLY A 32 -5.85 -12.19 15.83
N ALA A 33 -5.37 -12.23 17.07
CA ALA A 33 -5.43 -13.39 17.93
C ALA A 33 -6.00 -12.97 19.30
N GLY A 34 -6.88 -13.80 19.85
CA GLY A 34 -7.56 -13.48 21.10
C GLY A 34 -7.93 -14.71 21.92
N GLY A 35 -8.00 -14.49 23.22
CA GLY A 35 -8.47 -15.44 24.21
C GLY A 35 -9.10 -14.73 25.41
N ARG A 36 -9.53 -15.51 26.41
CA ARG A 36 -10.33 -15.07 27.57
C ARG A 36 -9.73 -13.94 28.43
N HIS A 37 -8.45 -13.62 28.28
CA HIS A 37 -7.78 -12.57 29.07
C HIS A 37 -7.12 -11.48 28.23
N PHE A 38 -6.92 -11.70 26.93
CA PHE A 38 -6.31 -10.71 26.05
C PHE A 38 -6.63 -11.00 24.59
N ALA A 39 -6.79 -9.94 23.81
CA ALA A 39 -6.85 -10.00 22.37
C ALA A 39 -6.05 -8.84 21.77
N ALA A 40 -5.37 -9.13 20.67
CA ALA A 40 -4.71 -8.12 19.85
C ALA A 40 -5.03 -8.41 18.38
N GLY A 41 -5.23 -7.35 17.63
CA GLY A 41 -5.47 -7.43 16.20
C GLY A 41 -5.39 -6.05 15.57
N GLY A 42 -5.24 -6.05 14.26
CA GLY A 42 -5.13 -4.85 13.46
C GLY A 42 -5.30 -5.17 11.98
N CYS A 43 -5.35 -4.10 11.18
CA CYS A 43 -5.43 -4.18 9.74
C CYS A 43 -4.23 -3.44 9.15
N THR A 44 -3.61 -4.01 8.12
CA THR A 44 -2.54 -3.34 7.36
C THR A 44 -3.02 -2.98 5.97
N ASN A 45 -2.55 -1.84 5.47
CA ASN A 45 -2.88 -1.34 4.15
C ASN A 45 -1.81 -1.81 3.14
N VAL A 46 -1.97 -3.03 2.64
CA VAL A 46 -0.95 -3.65 1.76
C VAL A 46 -0.68 -2.81 0.53
N ALA A 47 -1.71 -2.21 -0.07
CA ALA A 47 -1.54 -1.35 -1.25
C ALA A 47 -0.67 -0.11 -0.94
N GLY A 48 -0.83 0.49 0.23
CA GLY A 48 0.00 1.60 0.73
C GLY A 48 1.41 1.15 1.13
N ASP A 49 1.57 -0.04 1.67
CA ASP A 49 2.88 -0.63 2.00
C ASP A 49 3.69 -0.93 0.72
N ILE A 50 3.03 -1.39 -0.34
CA ILE A 50 3.67 -1.57 -1.66
C ILE A 50 3.91 -0.22 -2.34
N ALA A 51 2.95 0.71 -2.29
CA ALA A 51 3.07 2.03 -2.93
C ALA A 51 4.08 2.95 -2.24
N SER A 52 4.27 2.82 -0.92
CA SER A 52 5.36 3.47 -0.20
C SER A 52 6.72 2.88 -0.54
N GLY A 53 6.74 1.79 -1.33
CA GLY A 53 7.93 1.10 -1.75
C GLY A 53 8.68 0.67 -0.52
N ALA A 54 8.23 -0.41 0.12
CA ALA A 54 9.10 -1.19 1.01
C ALA A 54 10.37 -1.53 0.20
N ALA A 55 11.33 -0.62 0.24
CA ALA A 55 12.53 -0.65 -0.57
C ALA A 55 13.44 -1.65 0.12
N ILE A 56 13.23 -2.91 -0.21
CA ILE A 56 14.16 -3.96 0.14
C ILE A 56 15.49 -3.58 -0.51
N ALA A 57 16.55 -3.48 0.30
CA ALA A 57 17.87 -3.17 -0.23
C ALA A 57 18.24 -4.24 -1.26
N ALA A 58 18.62 -3.84 -2.46
CA ALA A 58 19.09 -4.75 -3.50
C ALA A 58 20.58 -4.55 -3.72
N SER A 59 21.32 -5.66 -3.77
CA SER A 59 22.75 -5.69 -4.07
C SER A 59 23.02 -6.50 -5.34
N HIS A 60 24.07 -6.14 -6.06
CA HIS A 60 24.58 -6.86 -7.23
C HIS A 60 25.66 -7.88 -6.86
N VAL A 61 26.03 -7.95 -5.58
CA VAL A 61 26.93 -8.95 -5.00
C VAL A 61 26.26 -9.66 -3.81
N PRO A 62 26.57 -10.94 -3.56
CA PRO A 62 26.01 -11.70 -2.44
C PRO A 62 26.29 -11.06 -1.09
N TYR A 63 25.32 -11.12 -0.16
CA TYR A 63 25.55 -10.73 1.23
C TYR A 63 26.27 -11.83 1.99
N VAL A 64 26.00 -13.09 1.64
CA VAL A 64 26.72 -14.27 2.15
C VAL A 64 27.35 -15.10 1.02
N PRO A 65 28.50 -15.75 1.23
CA PRO A 65 29.09 -16.61 0.22
C PRO A 65 28.16 -17.77 -0.18
N GLY A 66 27.93 -17.94 -1.49
CA GLY A 66 27.10 -19.02 -2.03
C GLY A 66 25.59 -18.72 -2.06
N GLU A 67 25.18 -17.48 -1.80
CA GLU A 67 23.79 -17.05 -1.90
C GLU A 67 23.24 -17.21 -3.33
N ILE A 68 21.97 -17.62 -3.45
CA ILE A 68 21.26 -17.76 -4.72
C ILE A 68 20.59 -16.42 -5.04
N PRO A 69 20.81 -15.83 -6.24
CA PRO A 69 20.21 -14.54 -6.58
C PRO A 69 18.70 -14.64 -6.79
N CYS A 70 17.99 -13.58 -6.42
CA CYS A 70 16.64 -13.28 -6.92
C CYS A 70 16.73 -12.73 -8.35
N TYR A 71 15.59 -12.64 -9.05
CA TYR A 71 15.53 -12.09 -10.41
C TYR A 71 14.47 -11.00 -10.52
N THR A 72 14.83 -9.88 -11.14
CA THR A 72 13.85 -8.84 -11.47
C THR A 72 12.89 -9.33 -12.56
N VAL A 73 11.84 -8.55 -12.85
CA VAL A 73 10.91 -8.87 -13.95
C VAL A 73 11.59 -8.85 -15.32
N GLU A 74 12.69 -8.11 -15.45
CA GLU A 74 13.58 -8.08 -16.61
C GLU A 74 14.61 -9.23 -16.62
N GLY A 75 14.63 -10.06 -15.58
CA GLY A 75 15.54 -11.20 -15.45
C GLY A 75 16.94 -10.83 -14.98
N VAL A 76 17.14 -9.64 -14.41
CA VAL A 76 18.45 -9.22 -13.88
C VAL A 76 18.66 -9.83 -12.49
N PRO A 77 19.79 -10.50 -12.22
CA PRO A 77 20.05 -11.07 -10.90
C PRO A 77 20.35 -9.98 -9.86
N TYR A 78 19.78 -10.12 -8.67
CA TYR A 78 20.07 -9.27 -7.49
C TYR A 78 19.99 -10.08 -6.19
N PHE A 79 20.55 -9.55 -5.11
CA PHE A 79 20.55 -10.14 -3.77
C PHE A 79 19.84 -9.22 -2.79
N THR A 80 19.07 -9.79 -1.87
CA THR A 80 18.43 -9.09 -0.76
C THR A 80 19.12 -9.44 0.56
N PRO A 81 19.04 -8.58 1.59
CA PRO A 81 19.53 -8.93 2.91
C PRO A 81 18.91 -10.23 3.44
N PRO A 82 19.64 -11.01 4.25
CA PRO A 82 19.10 -12.24 4.83
C PRO A 82 17.81 -12.00 5.61
N GLY A 83 16.74 -12.70 5.21
CA GLY A 83 15.41 -12.59 5.82
C GLY A 83 14.43 -11.71 5.05
N ASP A 84 14.90 -10.95 4.07
CA ASP A 84 14.03 -10.18 3.17
C ASP A 84 13.57 -11.03 1.97
N PRO A 85 12.35 -10.82 1.47
CA PRO A 85 11.82 -11.58 0.35
C PRO A 85 12.50 -11.26 -0.99
N CYS A 86 12.49 -12.25 -1.90
CA CYS A 86 12.38 -11.98 -3.34
C CYS A 86 10.89 -11.65 -3.64
#